data_AF-A0A8J3WPC0-F1
#
_entry.id   AF-A0A8J3WPC0-F1
#
_cell.length_a   1.000
_cell.length_b   1.000
_cell.length_c   1.000
_cell.angle_alpha   90.00
_cell.angle_beta   90.00
_cell.angle_gamma   90.00
#
_symmetry.space_group_name_H-M   'P 1'
#
loop_
_entity.id
_entity.type
_entity.pdbx_description
1 polymer ?
#
loop_
_entity_poly.entity_id
_entity_poly.type
_entity_poly.pdbx_seq_one_letter_code
_entity_poly.pdbx_strand_id
1 'polypeptide(L)'
;MRWLARGEADLPAGDRWLSRAEAGRAASMRFAKRRTEFLVARWTAKEAMRLLLGPTGPAEPHELEVRHHPSGAPEACRGGRPLPVGISLSDRAGWAVCLLGLEPGAVGCDLELVEPRSAAFVADYFTPAERRVIGSDPLLANLLWSAKESALKVLRTGLRRDTRSVEVVLADGREGGWSPLTVRVLDEDAAAGSSSDSGAGTGRAAGDGRMAARGQVAADGGAATGGRVLHGWWRRFGGFLLTVAADRPVPAPLSLEEPAALASAVPSHTWPARPLG
;
A
#
# COMPACT_ATOMS: atom_id res chain seq x y z
N MET A 1 -12.45 -3.01 -5.89
CA MET A 1 -12.19 -1.96 -4.87
C MET A 1 -12.79 -0.64 -5.33
N ARG A 2 -13.04 0.28 -4.38
CA ARG A 2 -13.47 1.66 -4.61
C ARG A 2 -12.55 2.61 -3.88
N TRP A 3 -12.27 3.79 -4.41
CA TRP A 3 -11.43 4.76 -3.71
C TRP A 3 -11.91 6.20 -3.90
N LEU A 4 -11.51 7.06 -2.97
CA LEU A 4 -11.76 8.50 -3.02
C LEU A 4 -10.52 9.24 -2.55
N ALA A 5 -10.31 10.44 -3.09
CA ALA A 5 -9.32 11.37 -2.58
C ALA A 5 -9.98 12.70 -2.20
N ARG A 6 -9.45 13.32 -1.14
CA ARG A 6 -9.77 14.70 -0.74
C ARG A 6 -8.49 15.42 -0.34
N GLY A 7 -8.45 16.71 -0.61
CA GLY A 7 -7.42 17.63 -0.15
C GLY A 7 -7.84 18.40 1.10
N GLU A 8 -6.89 19.14 1.68
CA GLU A 8 -7.15 20.08 2.79
C GLU A 8 -8.26 21.08 2.48
N ALA A 9 -8.37 21.54 1.22
CA ALA A 9 -9.39 22.48 0.77
C ALA A 9 -10.82 21.90 0.82
N ASP A 10 -10.96 20.57 0.86
CA ASP A 10 -12.26 19.91 0.92
C ASP A 10 -12.79 19.77 2.37
N LEU A 11 -12.00 20.17 3.38
CA LEU A 11 -12.40 20.05 4.76
C LEU A 11 -13.62 20.94 5.06
N PRO A 12 -14.69 20.39 5.65
CA PRO A 12 -15.83 21.19 6.06
C PRO A 12 -15.44 22.12 7.22
N ALA A 13 -16.14 23.24 7.32
CA ALA A 13 -15.95 24.17 8.43
C ALA A 13 -16.40 23.57 9.76
N GLY A 14 -15.59 23.76 10.80
CA GLY A 14 -15.85 23.27 12.15
C GLY A 14 -15.79 21.75 12.28
N ASP A 15 -16.17 21.26 13.47
CA ASP A 15 -15.83 19.90 13.90
C ASP A 15 -17.08 18.99 14.05
N ARG A 16 -18.28 19.48 13.69
CA ARG A 16 -19.57 18.76 13.90
C ARG A 16 -19.72 17.48 13.08
N TRP A 17 -18.88 17.30 12.06
CA TRP A 17 -18.85 16.11 11.21
C TRP A 17 -18.03 14.96 11.81
N LEU A 18 -17.22 15.25 12.84
CA LEU A 18 -16.44 14.23 13.56
C LEU A 18 -17.35 13.39 14.46
N SER A 19 -17.03 12.11 14.60
CA SER A 19 -17.58 11.33 15.70
C SER A 19 -17.05 11.87 17.03
N ARG A 20 -17.71 11.54 18.15
CA ARG A 20 -17.22 11.94 19.49
C ARG A 20 -15.78 11.49 19.75
N ALA A 21 -15.43 10.28 19.33
CA ALA A 21 -14.09 9.72 19.51
C ALA A 21 -13.06 10.43 18.63
N GLU A 22 -13.40 10.74 17.37
CA GLU A 22 -12.51 11.47 16.47
C GLU A 22 -12.30 12.92 16.92
N ALA A 23 -13.33 13.58 17.43
CA ALA A 23 -13.23 14.92 18.01
C ALA A 23 -12.29 14.92 19.22
N GLY A 24 -12.44 13.95 20.14
CA GLY A 24 -11.53 13.80 21.28
C GLY A 24 -10.09 13.53 20.84
N ARG A 25 -9.89 12.69 19.81
CA ARG A 25 -8.56 12.44 19.24
C ARG A 25 -7.95 13.70 18.63
N ALA A 26 -8.70 14.42 17.81
CA ALA A 26 -8.23 15.65 17.17
C ALA A 26 -7.87 16.72 18.21
N ALA A 27 -8.67 16.87 19.27
CA ALA A 27 -8.40 17.80 20.36
C ALA A 27 -7.12 17.46 21.15
N SER A 28 -6.74 16.18 21.24
CA SER A 28 -5.51 15.74 21.91
C SER A 28 -4.22 16.01 21.09
N MET A 29 -4.35 16.31 19.80
CA MET A 29 -3.20 16.46 18.90
C MET A 29 -2.56 17.85 19.04
N ARG A 30 -1.34 17.88 19.61
CA ARG A 30 -0.58 19.11 19.84
C ARG A 30 -0.07 19.78 18.56
N PHE A 31 0.30 18.98 17.55
CA PHE A 31 0.89 19.49 16.32
C PHE A 31 -0.18 19.75 15.27
N ALA A 32 -0.31 21.01 14.85
CA ALA A 32 -1.30 21.43 13.86
C ALA A 32 -1.23 20.60 12.57
N LYS A 33 -0.02 20.37 12.02
CA LYS A 33 0.17 19.53 10.83
C LYS A 33 -0.45 18.14 11.00
N ARG A 34 -0.12 17.45 12.10
CA ARG A 34 -0.60 16.09 12.33
C ARG A 34 -2.11 16.05 12.59
N ARG A 35 -2.66 17.11 13.18
CA ARG A 35 -4.11 17.30 13.31
C ARG A 35 -4.76 17.46 11.94
N THR A 36 -4.22 18.32 11.06
CA THR A 36 -4.75 18.51 9.70
C THR A 36 -4.72 17.21 8.90
N GLU A 37 -3.59 16.50 8.87
CA GLU A 37 -3.46 15.19 8.21
C GLU A 37 -4.53 14.20 8.69
N PHE A 38 -4.73 14.12 10.01
CA PHE A 38 -5.78 13.31 10.62
C PHE A 38 -7.18 13.72 10.14
N LEU A 39 -7.49 15.01 10.13
CA LEU A 39 -8.79 15.52 9.69
C LEU A 39 -9.04 15.22 8.22
N VAL A 40 -8.07 15.47 7.32
CA VAL A 40 -8.21 15.17 5.89
C VAL A 40 -8.44 13.68 5.67
N ALA A 41 -7.69 12.81 6.35
CA ALA A 41 -7.88 11.36 6.27
C ALA A 41 -9.27 10.93 6.77
N ARG A 42 -9.76 11.49 7.89
CA ARG A 42 -11.10 11.19 8.42
C ARG A 42 -12.21 11.69 7.51
N TRP A 43 -12.08 12.88 6.97
CA TRP A 43 -13.05 13.43 6.03
C TRP A 43 -13.12 12.58 4.76
N THR A 44 -11.97 12.26 4.17
CA THR A 44 -11.88 11.37 2.99
C THR A 44 -12.55 10.03 3.24
N ALA A 45 -12.32 9.43 4.42
CA ALA A 45 -12.94 8.16 4.77
C ALA A 45 -14.46 8.25 4.88
N LYS A 46 -14.98 9.29 5.54
CA LYS A 46 -16.42 9.52 5.71
C LYS A 46 -17.11 9.76 4.38
N GLU A 47 -16.53 10.58 3.52
CA GLU A 47 -17.07 10.84 2.18
C GLU A 47 -17.06 9.57 1.33
N ALA A 48 -15.98 8.78 1.37
CA ALA A 48 -15.92 7.50 0.67
C ALA A 48 -17.02 6.53 1.15
N MET A 49 -17.22 6.45 2.47
CA MET A 49 -18.29 5.64 3.07
C MET A 49 -19.69 6.18 2.71
N ARG A 50 -19.90 7.50 2.70
CA ARG A 50 -21.18 8.12 2.30
C ARG A 50 -21.52 7.83 0.85
N LEU A 51 -20.58 8.00 -0.06
CA LEU A 51 -20.78 7.71 -1.49
C LEU A 51 -21.06 6.21 -1.70
N LEU A 52 -20.38 5.33 -0.98
CA LEU A 52 -20.64 3.89 -1.05
C LEU A 52 -22.02 3.52 -0.50
N LEU A 53 -22.44 4.12 0.62
CA LEU A 53 -23.69 3.82 1.31
C LEU A 53 -24.91 4.55 0.73
N GLY A 54 -24.71 5.59 -0.09
CA GLY A 54 -25.79 6.43 -0.64
C GLY A 54 -27.00 5.66 -1.18
N PRO A 55 -26.82 4.56 -1.94
CA PRO A 55 -27.94 3.74 -2.41
C PRO A 55 -28.77 3.07 -1.29
N THR A 56 -28.20 2.88 -0.10
CA THR A 56 -28.85 2.29 1.08
C THR A 56 -29.45 3.31 2.04
N GLY A 57 -29.30 4.60 1.74
CA GLY A 57 -29.83 5.73 2.50
C GLY A 57 -28.74 6.70 2.99
N PRO A 58 -29.12 7.94 3.32
CA PRO A 58 -28.18 8.96 3.79
C PRO A 58 -27.53 8.53 5.11
N ALA A 59 -26.26 8.86 5.30
CA ALA A 59 -25.50 8.59 6.51
C ALA A 59 -24.78 9.87 6.95
N GLU A 60 -25.19 10.48 8.05
CA GLU A 60 -24.58 11.72 8.50
C GLU A 60 -23.09 11.51 8.81
N PRO A 61 -22.18 12.45 8.48
CA PRO A 61 -20.75 12.20 8.61
C PRO A 61 -20.32 11.81 10.03
N HIS A 62 -20.98 12.37 11.06
CA HIS A 62 -20.69 12.08 12.46
C HIS A 62 -21.12 10.67 12.91
N GLU A 63 -21.99 10.00 12.15
CA GLU A 63 -22.38 8.60 12.38
C GLU A 63 -21.32 7.62 11.88
N LEU A 64 -20.49 8.06 10.94
CA LEU A 64 -19.45 7.27 10.30
C LEU A 64 -18.13 7.45 11.04
N GLU A 65 -17.40 6.37 11.24
CA GLU A 65 -16.17 6.40 12.02
C GLU A 65 -15.18 5.38 11.46
N VAL A 66 -13.89 5.72 11.49
CA VAL A 66 -12.82 4.75 11.26
C VAL A 66 -12.14 4.43 12.59
N ARG A 67 -12.39 3.23 13.10
CA ARG A 67 -11.89 2.75 14.39
C ARG A 67 -10.56 2.01 14.24
N HIS A 68 -9.81 1.96 15.32
CA HIS A 68 -8.65 1.08 15.42
C HIS A 68 -9.13 -0.29 15.93
N HIS A 69 -8.99 -1.34 15.13
CA HIS A 69 -9.27 -2.70 15.55
C HIS A 69 -8.07 -3.28 16.33
N PRO A 70 -8.25 -4.16 17.35
CA PRO A 70 -7.14 -4.77 18.09
C PRO A 70 -6.10 -5.49 17.23
N SER A 71 -6.47 -5.95 16.03
CA SER A 71 -5.55 -6.52 15.04
C SER A 71 -4.60 -5.50 14.39
N GLY A 72 -4.74 -4.21 14.70
CA GLY A 72 -3.96 -3.11 14.13
C GLY A 72 -4.51 -2.54 12.81
N ALA A 73 -5.56 -3.15 12.24
CA ALA A 73 -6.20 -2.65 11.03
C ALA A 73 -7.27 -1.58 11.36
N PRO A 74 -7.48 -0.59 10.47
CA PRO A 74 -8.64 0.28 10.56
C PRO A 74 -9.93 -0.50 10.26
N GLU A 75 -11.01 -0.13 10.94
CA GLU A 75 -12.36 -0.69 10.74
C GLU A 75 -13.34 0.45 10.44
N ALA A 76 -14.08 0.32 9.34
CA ALA A 76 -15.13 1.27 8.96
C ALA A 76 -16.40 0.95 9.74
N CYS A 77 -17.02 1.95 10.37
CA CYS A 77 -18.19 1.79 11.24
C CYS A 77 -19.27 2.82 10.91
N ARG A 78 -20.54 2.43 11.10
CA ARG A 78 -21.71 3.34 11.11
C ARG A 78 -22.52 3.12 12.38
N GLY A 79 -22.80 4.19 13.14
CA GLY A 79 -23.56 4.08 14.39
C GLY A 79 -22.92 3.08 15.38
N GLY A 80 -21.60 2.94 15.32
CA GLY A 80 -20.82 1.99 16.09
C GLY A 80 -20.87 0.53 15.66
N ARG A 81 -21.54 0.20 14.56
CA ARG A 81 -21.54 -1.14 13.96
C ARG A 81 -20.54 -1.20 12.80
N PRO A 82 -19.71 -2.26 12.68
CA PRO A 82 -18.81 -2.43 11.55
C PRO A 82 -19.57 -2.50 10.22
N LEU A 83 -19.03 -1.85 9.19
CA LEU A 83 -19.46 -2.00 7.81
C LEU A 83 -18.77 -3.24 7.20
N PRO A 84 -19.42 -3.97 6.29
CA PRO A 84 -18.86 -5.18 5.69
C PRO A 84 -17.85 -4.86 4.58
N VAL A 85 -16.89 -3.98 4.86
CA VAL A 85 -15.87 -3.51 3.90
C VAL A 85 -14.49 -3.53 4.53
N GLY A 86 -13.48 -3.85 3.72
CA GLY A 86 -12.10 -3.52 4.06
C GLY A 86 -11.86 -2.03 3.88
N ILE A 87 -11.01 -1.42 4.71
CA ILE A 87 -10.64 -0.01 4.58
C ILE A 87 -9.13 0.17 4.71
N SER A 88 -8.57 1.09 3.92
CA SER A 88 -7.20 1.56 4.06
C SER A 88 -7.12 3.07 3.82
N LEU A 89 -6.21 3.74 4.50
CA LEU A 89 -6.01 5.18 4.42
C LEU A 89 -4.52 5.46 4.16
N SER A 90 -4.24 6.46 3.32
CA SER A 90 -2.93 7.11 3.23
C SER A 90 -3.10 8.59 3.05
N ASP A 91 -2.14 9.38 3.53
CA ASP A 91 -2.10 10.82 3.35
C ASP A 91 -0.69 11.27 2.97
N ARG A 92 -0.61 12.24 2.04
CA ARG A 92 0.64 12.81 1.56
C ARG A 92 0.40 14.19 0.98
N ALA A 93 1.22 15.16 1.40
CA ALA A 93 1.29 16.51 0.83
C ALA A 93 -0.09 17.21 0.75
N GLY A 94 -0.83 17.19 1.87
CA GLY A 94 -2.15 17.83 1.98
C GLY A 94 -3.30 17.12 1.29
N TRP A 95 -3.09 15.88 0.84
CA TRP A 95 -4.11 15.00 0.27
C TRP A 95 -4.21 13.72 1.05
N ALA A 96 -5.40 13.13 1.12
CA ALA A 96 -5.59 11.78 1.59
C ALA A 96 -6.38 10.94 0.59
N VAL A 97 -6.15 9.64 0.63
CA VAL A 97 -6.87 8.61 -0.12
C VAL A 97 -7.49 7.63 0.86
N CYS A 98 -8.76 7.29 0.62
CA CYS A 98 -9.44 6.18 1.25
C CYS A 98 -9.71 5.09 0.20
N LEU A 99 -9.27 3.87 0.48
CA LEU A 99 -9.55 2.67 -0.31
C LEU A 99 -10.55 1.78 0.45
N LEU A 100 -11.61 1.38 -0.23
CA LEU A 100 -12.65 0.48 0.24
C LEU A 100 -12.63 -0.85 -0.54
N GLY A 101 -12.48 -1.97 0.18
CA GLY A 101 -12.69 -3.32 -0.33
C GLY A 101 -14.16 -3.71 -0.17
N LEU A 102 -14.86 -3.98 -1.28
CA LEU A 102 -16.31 -4.21 -1.28
C LEU A 102 -16.74 -5.62 -0.84
N GLU A 103 -15.78 -6.53 -0.70
CA GLU A 103 -16.03 -7.81 -0.05
C GLU A 103 -14.99 -7.97 1.06
N PRO A 104 -15.33 -8.70 2.14
CA PRO A 104 -14.43 -8.90 3.28
C PRO A 104 -13.04 -9.36 2.83
N GLY A 105 -12.00 -8.70 3.35
CA GLY A 105 -10.62 -8.94 2.93
C GLY A 105 -9.72 -7.78 3.36
N ALA A 106 -8.43 -8.06 3.48
CA ALA A 106 -7.47 -7.01 3.81
C ALA A 106 -7.09 -6.23 2.54
N VAL A 107 -7.25 -4.91 2.59
CA VAL A 107 -6.83 -3.99 1.55
C VAL A 107 -5.82 -3.00 2.10
N GLY A 108 -4.92 -2.54 1.23
CA GLY A 108 -3.92 -1.55 1.53
C GLY A 108 -3.85 -0.52 0.42
N CYS A 109 -3.71 0.76 0.75
CA CYS A 109 -3.35 1.78 -0.22
C CYS A 109 -2.24 2.65 0.30
N ASP A 110 -1.48 3.22 -0.63
CA ASP A 110 -0.48 4.20 -0.31
C ASP A 110 -0.40 5.31 -1.37
N LEU A 111 -0.18 6.54 -0.90
CA LEU A 111 -0.09 7.74 -1.71
C LEU A 111 1.29 8.36 -1.46
N GLU A 112 2.09 8.49 -2.51
CA GLU A 112 3.47 8.96 -2.40
C GLU A 112 3.80 10.01 -3.48
N LEU A 113 4.81 10.84 -3.23
CA LEU A 113 5.35 11.75 -4.25
C LEU A 113 6.57 11.15 -4.95
N VAL A 114 6.78 11.51 -6.21
CA VAL A 114 8.04 11.21 -6.91
C VAL A 114 9.11 12.21 -6.46
N GLU A 115 9.96 11.79 -5.53
CA GLU A 115 11.05 12.59 -4.97
C GLU A 115 12.39 11.83 -5.06
N PRO A 116 13.54 12.53 -5.09
CA PRO A 116 14.84 11.87 -5.01
C PRO A 116 14.94 10.98 -3.76
N ARG A 117 15.40 9.74 -3.93
CA ARG A 117 15.68 8.80 -2.84
C ARG A 117 17.18 8.55 -2.73
N SER A 118 17.70 8.55 -1.51
CA SER A 118 19.13 8.32 -1.28
C SER A 118 19.50 6.85 -1.55
N ALA A 119 20.77 6.60 -1.87
CA ALA A 119 21.27 5.24 -2.01
C ALA A 119 21.10 4.42 -0.71
N ALA A 120 21.22 5.07 0.46
CA ALA A 120 20.98 4.44 1.76
C ALA A 120 19.52 3.98 1.89
N PHE A 121 18.55 4.84 1.55
CA PHE A 121 17.13 4.45 1.53
C PHE A 121 16.88 3.23 0.63
N VAL A 122 17.50 3.22 -0.56
CA VAL A 122 17.38 2.08 -1.49
C VAL A 122 18.04 0.81 -0.93
N ALA A 123 19.15 0.93 -0.20
CA ALA A 123 19.83 -0.21 0.42
C ALA A 123 19.06 -0.77 1.64
N ASP A 124 18.44 0.09 2.43
CA ASP A 124 17.81 -0.27 3.70
C ASP A 124 16.43 -0.92 3.51
N TYR A 125 15.67 -0.46 2.51
CA TYR A 125 14.24 -0.82 2.41
C TYR A 125 13.88 -1.79 1.28
N PHE A 126 14.80 -2.09 0.36
CA PHE A 126 14.51 -2.88 -0.85
C PHE A 126 15.32 -4.16 -0.94
N THR A 127 14.74 -5.17 -1.59
CA THR A 127 15.42 -6.44 -1.86
C THR A 127 16.54 -6.24 -2.89
N PRO A 128 17.53 -7.16 -2.96
CA PRO A 128 18.53 -7.13 -4.01
C PRO A 128 17.96 -7.17 -5.43
N ALA A 129 16.79 -7.79 -5.65
CA ALA A 129 16.14 -7.79 -6.96
C ALA A 129 15.53 -6.43 -7.29
N GLU A 130 14.81 -5.82 -6.35
CA GLU A 130 14.23 -4.49 -6.52
C GLU A 130 15.32 -3.43 -6.75
N ARG A 131 16.42 -3.49 -6.01
CA ARG A 131 17.56 -2.57 -6.18
C ARG A 131 18.12 -2.58 -7.61
N ARG A 132 18.17 -3.75 -8.27
CA ARG A 132 18.61 -3.87 -9.67
C ARG A 132 17.65 -3.20 -10.64
N VAL A 133 16.36 -3.26 -10.35
CA VAL A 133 15.31 -2.61 -11.15
C VAL A 133 15.29 -1.10 -10.92
N ILE A 134 15.43 -0.64 -9.68
CA ILE A 134 15.43 0.78 -9.32
C ILE A 134 16.59 1.52 -10.00
N GLY A 135 17.81 0.99 -9.89
CA GLY A 135 19.01 1.69 -10.33
C GLY A 135 19.10 3.08 -9.70
N SER A 136 19.02 4.13 -10.53
CA SER A 136 18.99 5.54 -10.09
C SER A 136 17.64 6.24 -10.36
N ASP A 137 16.61 5.49 -10.75
CA ASP A 137 15.31 6.05 -11.13
C ASP A 137 14.46 6.39 -9.88
N PRO A 138 14.21 7.69 -9.59
CA PRO A 138 13.38 8.08 -8.47
C PRO A 138 11.93 7.62 -8.63
N LEU A 139 11.40 7.52 -9.84
CA LEU A 139 10.03 7.03 -10.06
C LEU A 139 9.90 5.58 -9.57
N LEU A 140 10.81 4.70 -9.97
CA LEU A 140 10.80 3.31 -9.55
C LEU A 140 11.02 3.16 -8.04
N ALA A 141 11.93 3.94 -7.45
CA ALA A 141 12.15 3.91 -6.00
C ALA A 141 10.88 4.25 -5.21
N ASN A 142 10.19 5.34 -5.57
CA ASN A 142 8.95 5.75 -4.88
C ASN A 142 7.79 4.81 -5.17
N LEU A 143 7.68 4.29 -6.40
CA LEU A 143 6.63 3.35 -6.78
C LEU A 143 6.74 2.04 -5.99
N LEU A 144 7.94 1.45 -5.95
CA LEU A 144 8.17 0.20 -5.22
C LEU A 144 8.02 0.42 -3.71
N TRP A 145 8.47 1.58 -3.18
CA TRP A 145 8.22 1.95 -1.79
C TRP A 145 6.71 1.99 -1.46
N SER A 146 5.95 2.74 -2.25
CA SER A 146 4.51 2.87 -2.07
C SER A 146 3.81 1.50 -2.15
N ALA A 147 4.20 0.66 -3.11
CA ALA A 147 3.66 -0.69 -3.25
C ALA A 147 3.97 -1.57 -2.03
N LYS A 148 5.16 -1.45 -1.43
CA LYS A 148 5.50 -2.12 -0.16
C LYS A 148 4.62 -1.62 0.98
N GLU A 149 4.43 -0.31 1.13
CA GLU A 149 3.55 0.23 2.18
C GLU A 149 2.10 -0.28 2.04
N SER A 150 1.58 -0.30 0.81
CA SER A 150 0.28 -0.90 0.51
C SER A 150 0.23 -2.38 0.92
N ALA A 151 1.25 -3.17 0.59
CA ALA A 151 1.33 -4.57 1.01
C ALA A 151 1.41 -4.74 2.54
N LEU A 152 2.20 -3.93 3.22
CA LEU A 152 2.36 -3.99 4.69
C LEU A 152 1.07 -3.59 5.42
N LYS A 153 0.23 -2.73 4.82
CA LYS A 153 -1.13 -2.43 5.28
C LYS A 153 -2.06 -3.64 5.15
N VAL A 154 -1.96 -4.42 4.06
CA VAL A 154 -2.68 -5.71 3.91
C VAL A 154 -2.22 -6.73 4.96
N LEU A 155 -0.91 -6.80 5.23
CA LEU A 155 -0.32 -7.72 6.21
C LEU A 155 -0.55 -7.30 7.67
N ARG A 156 -0.99 -6.05 7.92
CA ARG A 156 -1.25 -5.47 9.25
C ARG A 156 -0.02 -5.41 10.15
N THR A 157 1.18 -5.49 9.59
CA THR A 157 2.44 -5.41 10.33
C THR A 157 2.96 -3.98 10.39
N GLY A 158 2.62 -3.15 9.39
CA GLY A 158 3.29 -1.87 9.17
C GLY A 158 4.81 -2.06 9.03
N LEU A 159 5.57 -1.00 9.35
CA LEU A 159 7.03 -1.00 9.30
C LEU A 159 7.72 -1.78 10.43
N ARG A 160 6.96 -2.47 11.31
CA ARG A 160 7.55 -3.41 12.27
C ARG A 160 8.07 -4.68 11.60
N ARG A 161 7.56 -4.98 10.40
CA ARG A 161 8.07 -6.04 9.53
C ARG A 161 9.16 -5.45 8.65
N ASP A 162 10.26 -6.18 8.49
CA ASP A 162 11.32 -5.83 7.56
C ASP A 162 10.72 -5.67 6.15
N THR A 163 10.87 -4.50 5.54
CA THR A 163 10.31 -4.20 4.22
C THR A 163 10.95 -5.04 3.10
N ARG A 164 12.10 -5.68 3.37
CA ARG A 164 12.77 -6.62 2.46
C ARG A 164 12.20 -8.04 2.54
N SER A 165 11.31 -8.31 3.49
CA SER A 165 10.53 -9.57 3.54
C SER A 165 9.33 -9.59 2.60
N VAL A 166 9.16 -8.54 1.80
CA VAL A 166 8.20 -8.47 0.70
C VAL A 166 8.91 -7.97 -0.54
N GLU A 167 8.61 -8.55 -1.70
CA GLU A 167 9.22 -8.14 -2.97
C GLU A 167 8.15 -7.79 -4.00
N VAL A 168 8.25 -6.59 -4.56
CA VAL A 168 7.31 -6.05 -5.54
C VAL A 168 7.75 -6.42 -6.95
N VAL A 169 6.81 -6.92 -7.75
CA VAL A 169 6.97 -7.19 -9.17
C VAL A 169 5.96 -6.34 -9.93
N LEU A 170 6.46 -5.44 -10.76
CA LEU A 170 5.64 -4.61 -11.65
C LEU A 170 5.37 -5.39 -12.93
N ALA A 171 4.13 -5.36 -13.41
CA ALA A 171 3.81 -5.80 -14.76
C ALA A 171 3.97 -4.63 -15.74
N ASP A 172 4.03 -4.94 -17.04
CA ASP A 172 4.07 -3.92 -18.09
C ASP A 172 2.89 -2.95 -17.95
N GLY A 173 3.23 -1.66 -17.97
CA GLY A 173 2.28 -0.60 -17.72
C GLY A 173 1.29 -0.41 -18.86
N ARG A 174 0.11 0.11 -18.52
CA ARG A 174 -0.84 0.68 -19.48
C ARG A 174 -0.73 2.20 -19.46
N GLU A 175 -0.53 2.81 -20.63
CA GLU A 175 -0.52 4.27 -20.74
C GLU A 175 -1.85 4.87 -20.24
N GLY A 176 -1.76 5.91 -19.41
CA GLY A 176 -2.92 6.69 -18.93
C GLY A 176 -3.82 6.00 -17.89
N GLY A 177 -3.58 4.73 -17.54
CA GLY A 177 -4.47 3.92 -16.72
C GLY A 177 -3.81 3.27 -15.49
N TRP A 178 -4.56 2.36 -14.86
CA TRP A 178 -4.04 1.49 -13.81
C TRP A 178 -3.14 0.41 -14.41
N SER A 179 -1.97 0.22 -13.80
CA SER A 179 -0.99 -0.79 -14.17
C SER A 179 -0.90 -1.86 -13.08
N PRO A 180 -0.82 -3.15 -13.43
CA PRO A 180 -0.81 -4.22 -12.42
C PRO A 180 0.52 -4.28 -11.68
N LEU A 181 0.46 -4.74 -10.43
CA LEU A 181 1.62 -5.19 -9.67
C LEU A 181 1.26 -6.42 -8.82
N THR A 182 2.28 -7.17 -8.43
CA THR A 182 2.16 -8.22 -7.41
C THR A 182 3.22 -8.00 -6.34
N VAL A 183 2.95 -8.47 -5.12
CA VAL A 183 3.91 -8.43 -4.02
C VAL A 183 4.04 -9.82 -3.44
N ARG A 184 5.24 -10.39 -3.52
CA ARG A 184 5.56 -11.69 -2.95
C ARG A 184 5.99 -11.52 -1.50
N VAL A 185 5.33 -12.21 -0.59
CA VAL A 185 5.79 -12.34 0.79
C VAL A 185 6.89 -13.39 0.82
N LEU A 186 8.09 -12.98 1.23
CA LEU A 186 9.25 -13.85 1.33
C LEU A 186 9.24 -14.51 2.72
N ASP A 187 9.47 -15.82 2.75
CA ASP A 187 9.61 -16.55 4.01
C ASP A 187 10.92 -16.14 4.71
N GLU A 188 10.88 -16.08 6.05
CA GLU A 188 12.01 -15.59 6.87
C GLU A 188 13.25 -16.49 6.76
N ASP A 189 13.09 -17.76 6.38
CA ASP A 189 14.17 -18.75 6.27
C ASP A 189 15.01 -18.65 4.98
N ALA A 190 14.57 -17.88 3.97
CA ALA A 190 15.34 -17.71 2.73
C ALA A 190 16.49 -16.68 2.87
N ALA A 191 16.45 -15.82 3.89
CA ALA A 191 17.43 -14.75 4.09
C ALA A 191 18.68 -15.17 4.91
N ALA A 192 18.63 -16.30 5.62
CA ALA A 192 19.72 -16.79 6.47
C ALA A 192 20.69 -17.77 5.76
N GLY A 193 20.42 -18.12 4.49
CA GLY A 193 21.10 -19.23 3.80
C GLY A 193 22.35 -18.91 2.96
N SER A 194 22.92 -17.69 3.03
CA SER A 194 24.15 -17.37 2.29
C SER A 194 25.25 -16.82 3.18
N SER A 195 25.65 -17.61 4.18
CA SER A 195 26.96 -17.46 4.81
C SER A 195 27.50 -18.82 5.24
N SER A 196 28.13 -19.53 4.31
CA SER A 196 29.27 -20.39 4.64
C SER A 196 30.19 -20.47 3.42
N ASP A 197 31.36 -19.92 3.65
CA ASP A 197 32.52 -19.87 2.78
C ASP A 197 33.24 -21.23 2.75
N SER A 198 33.91 -21.44 1.63
CA SER A 198 34.93 -22.40 1.21
C SER A 198 35.44 -23.51 2.16
N GLY A 199 35.52 -24.71 1.58
CA GLY A 199 36.43 -25.78 1.97
C GLY A 199 36.87 -26.57 0.74
N ALA A 200 38.14 -26.44 0.37
CA ALA A 200 38.77 -27.09 -0.78
C ALA A 200 38.83 -28.62 -0.65
N GLY A 201 38.77 -29.34 -1.77
CA GLY A 201 38.99 -30.78 -1.84
C GLY A 201 39.23 -31.25 -3.28
N THR A 202 40.48 -31.61 -3.56
CA THR A 202 41.05 -32.07 -4.83
C THR A 202 40.60 -33.48 -5.24
N GLY A 203 40.50 -33.76 -6.55
CA GLY A 203 40.49 -35.14 -7.07
C GLY A 203 40.16 -35.28 -8.56
N ARG A 204 41.17 -35.61 -9.39
CA ARG A 204 41.04 -36.02 -10.81
C ARG A 204 40.58 -37.49 -10.92
N ALA A 205 39.82 -37.83 -11.97
CA ALA A 205 40.12 -38.93 -12.92
C ALA A 205 39.06 -39.05 -14.04
N ALA A 206 39.52 -39.51 -15.21
CA ALA A 206 38.81 -39.62 -16.48
C ALA A 206 38.02 -40.95 -16.64
N GLY A 207 37.10 -40.99 -17.61
CA GLY A 207 36.46 -42.21 -18.11
C GLY A 207 35.50 -41.95 -19.27
N ASP A 208 35.85 -42.48 -20.44
CA ASP A 208 35.15 -42.42 -21.72
C ASP A 208 33.92 -43.34 -21.80
N GLY A 209 32.94 -42.99 -22.65
CA GLY A 209 32.26 -43.99 -23.49
C GLY A 209 30.75 -44.27 -23.33
N ARG A 210 30.01 -43.89 -24.39
CA ARG A 210 28.83 -44.54 -25.05
C ARG A 210 27.38 -44.21 -24.64
N MET A 211 26.64 -43.89 -25.70
CA MET A 211 25.17 -43.85 -25.86
C MET A 211 24.44 -45.13 -25.46
N ALA A 212 23.24 -44.97 -24.88
CA ALA A 212 22.04 -45.74 -25.21
C ALA A 212 20.78 -45.01 -24.71
N ALA A 213 19.64 -45.35 -25.30
CA ALA A 213 18.42 -44.54 -25.38
C ALA A 213 17.36 -44.79 -24.28
N ARG A 214 16.48 -43.78 -24.14
CA ARG A 214 15.05 -43.79 -23.74
C ARG A 214 14.63 -44.56 -22.47
N GLY A 215 14.10 -43.79 -21.52
CA GLY A 215 13.14 -44.25 -20.50
C GLY A 215 12.65 -43.07 -19.68
N GLN A 216 11.32 -42.88 -19.61
CA GLN A 216 10.62 -41.85 -18.84
C GLN A 216 11.25 -41.61 -17.45
N VAL A 217 11.55 -40.36 -17.14
CA VAL A 217 11.75 -39.90 -15.76
C VAL A 217 10.63 -38.93 -15.45
N ALA A 218 9.87 -39.29 -14.42
CA ALA A 218 8.78 -38.52 -13.87
C ALA A 218 9.17 -37.05 -13.73
N ALA A 219 8.26 -36.16 -14.10
CA ALA A 219 8.30 -34.78 -13.68
C ALA A 219 8.20 -34.79 -12.15
N ASP A 220 9.35 -34.76 -11.50
CA ASP A 220 9.45 -34.55 -10.07
C ASP A 220 8.91 -33.14 -9.83
N GLY A 221 7.70 -33.09 -9.29
CA GLY A 221 7.03 -31.87 -8.89
C GLY A 221 7.83 -31.23 -7.78
N GLY A 222 8.85 -30.46 -8.14
CA GLY A 222 9.51 -29.52 -7.25
C GLY A 222 8.44 -28.60 -6.71
N ALA A 223 8.05 -28.82 -5.45
CA ALA A 223 7.14 -27.96 -4.73
C ALA A 223 7.67 -26.54 -4.82
N ALA A 224 7.01 -25.69 -5.61
CA ALA A 224 7.20 -24.26 -5.51
C ALA A 224 6.93 -23.92 -4.04
N THR A 225 7.96 -23.46 -3.33
CA THR A 225 7.83 -22.83 -2.02
C THR A 225 6.95 -21.60 -2.21
N GLY A 226 5.64 -21.84 -2.14
CA GLY A 226 4.59 -20.92 -2.55
C GLY A 226 4.37 -19.84 -1.51
N GLY A 227 5.31 -18.89 -1.44
CA GLY A 227 5.14 -17.69 -0.62
C GLY A 227 3.84 -16.98 -0.97
N ARG A 228 3.16 -16.43 0.06
CA ARG A 228 1.91 -15.70 -0.11
C ARG A 228 2.09 -14.56 -1.12
N VAL A 229 1.20 -14.47 -2.11
CA VAL A 229 1.20 -13.38 -3.10
C VAL A 229 0.06 -12.42 -2.81
N LEU A 230 0.36 -11.12 -2.81
CA LEU A 230 -0.62 -10.04 -2.79
C LEU A 230 -0.74 -9.45 -4.20
N HIS A 231 -1.93 -8.96 -4.53
CA HIS A 231 -2.26 -8.44 -5.85
C HIS A 231 -2.58 -6.97 -5.76
N GLY A 232 -2.17 -6.19 -6.75
CA GLY A 232 -2.32 -4.76 -6.67
C GLY A 232 -2.34 -4.05 -8.01
N TRP A 233 -2.51 -2.75 -7.89
CA TRP A 233 -2.49 -1.83 -9.02
C TRP A 233 -1.77 -0.56 -8.60
N TRP A 234 -1.16 0.12 -9.56
CA TRP A 234 -0.63 1.45 -9.37
C TRP A 234 -1.04 2.38 -10.50
N ARG A 235 -1.11 3.68 -10.18
CA ARG A 235 -1.34 4.73 -11.16
C ARG A 235 -0.64 6.01 -10.73
N ARG A 236 -0.11 6.74 -11.70
CA ARG A 236 0.44 8.08 -11.52
C ARG A 236 -0.63 9.13 -11.79
N PHE A 237 -0.73 10.11 -10.91
CA PHE A 237 -1.59 11.30 -11.03
C PHE A 237 -0.73 12.54 -10.85
N GLY A 238 -0.24 13.12 -11.96
CA GLY A 238 0.70 14.24 -11.90
C GLY A 238 1.96 13.89 -11.08
N GLY A 239 2.14 14.56 -9.94
CA GLY A 239 3.24 14.31 -8.99
C GLY A 239 3.01 13.14 -8.03
N PHE A 240 1.79 12.62 -7.92
CA PHE A 240 1.42 11.55 -7.01
C PHE A 240 1.52 10.16 -7.66
N LEU A 241 1.93 9.19 -6.86
CA LEU A 241 1.78 7.76 -7.11
C LEU A 241 0.76 7.20 -6.13
N LEU A 242 -0.28 6.56 -6.65
CA LEU A 242 -1.21 5.78 -5.84
C LEU A 242 -0.99 4.31 -6.11
N THR A 243 -0.67 3.55 -5.06
CA THR A 243 -0.63 2.08 -5.10
C THR A 243 -1.75 1.51 -4.26
N VAL A 244 -2.25 0.34 -4.67
CA VAL A 244 -3.23 -0.43 -3.91
C VAL A 244 -2.83 -1.89 -3.90
N ALA A 245 -3.15 -2.60 -2.82
CA ALA A 245 -2.92 -4.03 -2.67
C ALA A 245 -4.12 -4.72 -2.01
N ALA A 246 -4.33 -5.99 -2.33
CA ALA A 246 -5.32 -6.88 -1.76
C ALA A 246 -4.73 -8.29 -1.60
N ASP A 247 -5.34 -9.08 -0.73
CA ASP A 247 -4.97 -10.48 -0.44
C ASP A 247 -5.44 -11.50 -1.49
N ARG A 248 -6.14 -11.04 -2.53
CA ARG A 248 -6.63 -11.85 -3.67
C ARG A 248 -6.60 -11.04 -4.96
N PRO A 249 -6.65 -11.69 -6.14
CA PRO A 249 -6.80 -10.98 -7.41
C PRO A 249 -8.06 -10.11 -7.40
N VAL A 250 -7.91 -8.86 -7.86
CA VAL A 250 -8.97 -7.86 -7.90
C VAL A 250 -8.87 -7.06 -9.19
N PRO A 251 -10.00 -6.61 -9.78
CA PRO A 251 -9.97 -5.69 -10.91
C PRO A 251 -9.35 -4.35 -10.49
N ALA A 252 -8.94 -3.55 -11.48
CA ALA A 252 -8.44 -2.20 -11.25
C ALA A 252 -9.44 -1.40 -10.38
N PRO A 253 -8.95 -0.62 -9.39
CA PRO A 253 -9.82 0.12 -8.50
C PRO A 253 -10.54 1.24 -9.25
N LEU A 254 -11.84 1.40 -8.97
CA LEU A 254 -12.66 2.47 -9.55
C LEU A 254 -12.74 3.62 -8.56
N SER A 255 -12.60 4.86 -9.06
CA SER A 255 -12.87 6.04 -8.25
C SER A 255 -14.36 6.10 -7.91
N LEU A 256 -14.69 6.62 -6.73
CA LEU A 256 -16.07 6.90 -6.34
C LEU A 256 -16.61 8.17 -7.03
N GLU A 257 -15.73 8.97 -7.62
CA GLU A 257 -16.05 10.17 -8.38
C GLU A 257 -15.24 10.22 -9.67
N GLU A 258 -15.86 10.69 -10.75
CA GLU A 258 -15.20 10.89 -12.04
C GLU A 258 -15.43 12.33 -12.53
N PRO A 259 -14.35 13.08 -12.87
CA PRO A 259 -12.95 12.69 -12.77
C PRO A 259 -12.49 12.55 -11.31
N ALA A 260 -11.58 11.62 -11.04
CA ALA A 260 -11.01 11.48 -9.71
C ALA A 260 -10.25 12.75 -9.28
N ALA A 261 -10.43 13.21 -8.04
CA ALA A 261 -9.82 14.46 -7.54
C ALA A 261 -8.28 14.52 -7.66
N LEU A 262 -7.60 13.37 -7.57
CA LEU A 262 -6.14 13.30 -7.80
C LEU A 262 -5.72 13.70 -9.22
N ALA A 263 -6.61 13.61 -10.22
CA ALA A 263 -6.28 13.96 -11.61
C ALA A 263 -5.90 15.44 -11.77
N SER A 264 -6.41 16.32 -10.91
CA SER A 264 -6.08 17.75 -10.86
C SER A 264 -5.38 18.16 -9.56
N ALA A 265 -4.99 17.20 -8.72
CA ALA A 265 -4.39 17.49 -7.43
C ALA A 265 -2.99 18.11 -7.58
N VAL A 266 -2.73 19.14 -6.79
CA VAL A 266 -1.40 19.74 -6.64
C VAL A 266 -0.90 19.40 -5.24
N PRO A 267 0.33 18.85 -5.09
CA PRO A 267 0.93 18.61 -3.80
C PRO A 267 1.02 19.91 -2.99
N SER A 268 0.46 19.90 -1.78
CA SER A 268 0.63 20.99 -0.84
C SER A 268 1.91 20.76 -0.04
N HIS A 269 2.83 21.71 -0.14
CA HIS A 269 3.97 21.84 0.76
C HIS A 269 3.73 22.86 1.88
N THR A 270 2.50 23.38 2.02
CA THR A 270 2.28 24.55 2.88
C THR A 270 2.43 24.22 4.36
N TRP A 271 3.48 24.75 4.97
CA TRP A 271 3.32 25.55 6.18
C TRP A 271 4.39 26.65 6.28
N PRO A 272 4.02 27.95 6.24
CA PRO A 272 4.81 28.98 6.88
C PRO A 272 4.64 28.83 8.40
N ALA A 273 5.74 28.64 9.12
CA ALA A 273 5.74 28.62 10.58
C ALA A 273 5.06 29.87 11.17
N ARG A 274 3.88 29.72 11.78
CA ARG A 274 3.41 30.64 12.82
C ARG A 274 2.51 29.92 13.84
N PRO A 275 2.79 30.04 15.15
CA PRO A 275 1.83 29.66 16.18
C PRO A 275 0.70 30.69 16.21
N LEU A 276 -0.54 30.24 16.33
CA LEU A 276 -1.62 31.11 16.80
C LEU A 276 -1.34 31.43 18.27
N GLY A 277 -1.20 32.72 18.55
CA GLY A 277 -1.16 33.26 19.91
C GLY A 277 -2.55 33.35 20.53
#